data_AF-A0A3C0UQT7-F1
#
_entry.id   AF-A0A3C0UQT7-F1
#
_cell.length_a   1.000
_cell.length_b   1.000
_cell.length_c   1.000
_cell.angle_alpha   90.00
_cell.angle_beta   90.00
_cell.angle_gamma   90.00
#
_symmetry.space_group_name_H-M   'P 1'
#
loop_
_entity.id
_entity.type
_entity.pdbx_description
1 polymer ?
#
loop_
_entity_poly.entity_id
_entity_poly.type
_entity_poly.pdbx_seq_one_letter_code
_entity_poly.pdbx_strand_id
1 'polypeptide(L)'
;MLKPFYHAELTEAGLDEVGRGCLAGPVVAAAVILPKDYTNELLNDSKQLNKKQREALRNDIQEAALAWAIAEVSNEEIDKINILKASFLAMHRAVDQLTVRPEHLLVDGNRFTPYPFLPHTCIVKGDAKFMSIAAASV
;
A
#
# COMPACT_ATOMS: atom_id res chain seq x y z
N MET A 1 -5.99 -8.91 -15.06
CA MET A 1 -4.57 -8.49 -15.09
C MET A 1 -4.50 -7.11 -14.48
N LEU A 2 -3.63 -6.93 -13.49
CA LEU A 2 -3.43 -5.67 -12.79
C LEU A 2 -2.85 -4.60 -13.72
N LYS A 3 -3.29 -3.36 -13.58
CA LYS A 3 -2.74 -2.21 -14.30
C LYS A 3 -1.42 -1.78 -13.66
N PRO A 4 -0.38 -1.44 -14.43
CA PRO A 4 0.91 -1.02 -13.88
C PRO A 4 0.87 0.37 -13.23
N PHE A 5 0.04 1.28 -13.75
CA PHE A 5 -0.07 2.67 -13.29
C PHE A 5 -1.46 3.25 -13.59
N TYR A 6 -1.81 4.34 -12.91
CA TYR A 6 -2.96 5.20 -13.21
C TYR A 6 -2.56 6.37 -14.11
N HIS A 7 -1.45 7.04 -13.81
CA HIS A 7 -0.79 8.06 -14.64
C HIS A 7 0.53 7.52 -15.22
N ALA A 8 0.59 7.42 -16.54
CA ALA A 8 1.77 6.89 -17.24
C ALA A 8 3.04 7.72 -17.08
N GLU A 9 2.92 9.02 -16.76
CA GLU A 9 4.04 9.94 -16.68
C GLU A 9 4.57 10.11 -15.25
N LEU A 10 3.71 9.90 -14.24
CA LEU A 10 4.03 10.19 -12.84
C LEU A 10 4.65 8.99 -12.13
N THR A 11 5.37 9.29 -11.06
CA THR A 11 5.82 8.31 -10.07
C THR A 11 4.71 8.09 -9.05
N GLU A 12 4.16 6.89 -8.98
CA GLU A 12 2.98 6.58 -8.15
C GLU A 12 3.32 5.61 -7.03
N ALA A 13 2.84 5.92 -5.82
CA ALA A 13 2.90 4.99 -4.69
C ALA A 13 1.53 4.35 -4.46
N GLY A 14 1.48 3.02 -4.44
CA GLY A 14 0.32 2.26 -4.01
C GLY A 14 0.31 2.10 -2.50
N LEU A 15 -0.84 2.36 -1.87
CA LEU A 15 -1.07 2.28 -0.43
C LEU A 15 -2.18 1.28 -0.13
N ASP A 16 -1.93 0.42 0.85
CA ASP A 16 -2.93 -0.50 1.41
C ASP A 16 -2.66 -0.73 2.90
N GLU A 17 -3.67 -1.18 3.64
CA GLU A 17 -3.57 -1.48 5.07
C GLU A 17 -4.14 -2.84 5.47
N VAL A 18 -3.59 -3.38 6.54
CA VAL A 18 -4.05 -4.62 7.20
C VAL A 18 -4.24 -4.41 8.70
N GLY A 19 -5.08 -5.24 9.32
CA GLY A 19 -5.33 -5.18 10.76
C GLY A 19 -6.55 -4.34 11.17
N ARG A 20 -7.24 -3.69 10.22
CA ARG A 20 -8.38 -2.80 10.51
C ARG A 20 -9.55 -3.48 11.26
N GLY A 21 -9.74 -4.79 11.07
CA GLY A 21 -10.81 -5.57 11.68
C GLY A 21 -10.38 -6.46 12.84
N CYS A 22 -9.10 -6.43 13.23
CA CYS A 22 -8.56 -7.28 14.28
C CYS A 22 -8.96 -6.75 15.68
N LEU A 23 -9.13 -7.67 16.65
CA LEU A 23 -9.44 -7.30 18.05
C LEU A 23 -8.21 -6.86 18.86
N ALA A 24 -7.01 -7.23 18.41
CA ALA A 24 -5.76 -6.93 19.06
C ALA A 24 -4.66 -6.71 18.02
N GLY A 25 -3.64 -5.94 18.40
CA GLY A 25 -2.52 -5.58 17.55
C GLY A 25 -2.68 -4.21 16.87
N PRO A 26 -1.65 -3.77 16.15
CA PRO A 26 -1.66 -2.51 15.44
C PRO A 26 -2.48 -2.60 14.14
N VAL A 27 -2.73 -1.44 13.53
CA VAL A 27 -2.99 -1.36 12.10
C VAL A 27 -1.66 -1.09 11.40
N VAL A 28 -1.39 -1.83 10.33
CA VAL A 28 -0.15 -1.74 9.55
C VAL A 28 -0.51 -1.32 8.14
N ALA A 29 0.26 -0.38 7.57
CA ALA A 29 0.12 0.03 6.18
C ALA A 29 1.47 -0.01 5.48
N ALA A 30 1.43 -0.24 4.17
CA ALA A 30 2.59 -0.18 3.31
C ALA A 30 2.40 0.86 2.21
N ALA A 31 3.52 1.43 1.76
CA ALA A 31 3.60 2.29 0.59
C ALA A 31 4.62 1.68 -0.37
N VAL A 32 4.24 1.45 -1.63
CA VAL A 32 5.12 0.80 -2.62
C VAL A 32 5.10 1.55 -3.94
N ILE A 33 6.29 1.88 -4.45
CA ILE A 33 6.52 2.45 -5.79
C ILE A 33 7.21 1.38 -6.64
N LEU A 34 6.55 0.95 -7.71
CA LEU A 34 7.07 -0.05 -8.65
C LEU A 34 7.58 0.59 -9.94
N PRO A 35 8.56 -0.02 -10.62
CA PRO A 35 8.88 0.28 -12.01
C PRO A 35 7.65 0.10 -12.92
N LYS A 36 7.52 0.90 -13.98
CA LYS A 36 6.37 0.86 -14.89
C LYS A 36 6.28 -0.43 -15.71
N ASP A 37 7.40 -1.11 -15.88
CA ASP A 37 7.56 -2.39 -16.57
C ASP A 37 7.55 -3.59 -15.62
N TYR A 38 7.35 -3.37 -14.31
CA TYR A 38 7.21 -4.46 -13.36
C TYR A 38 5.98 -5.30 -13.70
N THR A 39 6.17 -6.62 -13.72
CA THR A 39 5.09 -7.58 -13.90
C THR A 39 5.36 -8.79 -13.02
N ASN A 40 4.36 -9.25 -12.29
CA ASN A 40 4.46 -10.49 -11.51
C ASN A 40 3.13 -11.25 -11.60
N GLU A 41 3.20 -12.51 -12.04
CA GLU A 41 2.00 -13.34 -12.21
C GLU A 41 1.33 -13.67 -10.87
N LEU A 42 2.12 -13.98 -9.84
CA LEU A 42 1.64 -14.35 -8.51
C LEU A 42 0.91 -13.19 -7.82
N LEU A 43 1.30 -11.96 -8.11
CA LEU A 43 0.65 -10.76 -7.55
C LEU A 43 -0.81 -10.62 -8.00
N ASN A 44 -1.17 -11.15 -9.18
CA ASN A 44 -2.55 -11.11 -9.67
C ASN A 44 -3.50 -12.03 -8.86
N ASP A 45 -2.98 -13.00 -8.10
CA ASP A 45 -3.77 -13.97 -7.31
C ASP A 45 -3.27 -14.08 -5.86
N SER A 46 -2.77 -12.96 -5.31
CA SER A 46 -2.08 -12.91 -4.02
C SER A 46 -2.90 -13.47 -2.84
N LYS A 47 -4.24 -13.41 -2.92
CA LYS A 47 -5.17 -13.88 -1.86
C LYS A 47 -5.26 -15.40 -1.73
N GLN A 48 -4.81 -16.15 -2.73
CA GLN A 48 -4.76 -17.62 -2.67
C GLN A 48 -3.36 -18.14 -2.30
N LEU A 49 -2.39 -17.24 -2.09
CA LEU A 49 -1.02 -17.63 -1.81
C LEU A 49 -0.85 -18.15 -0.38
N ASN A 50 -0.13 -19.26 -0.27
CA ASN A 50 0.33 -19.74 1.03
C ASN A 50 1.43 -18.82 1.60
N LYS A 51 1.77 -18.99 2.88
CA LYS A 51 2.77 -18.17 3.57
C LYS A 51 4.11 -18.12 2.82
N LYS A 52 4.61 -19.26 2.34
CA LYS A 52 5.90 -19.36 1.65
C LYS A 52 5.88 -18.59 0.31
N GLN A 53 4.77 -18.65 -0.41
CA GLN A 53 4.59 -17.89 -1.65
C GLN A 53 4.52 -16.39 -1.39
N ARG A 54 3.85 -15.94 -0.32
CA ARG A 54 3.83 -14.52 0.06
C ARG A 54 5.20 -14.02 0.50
N GLU A 55 5.96 -14.82 1.24
CA GLU A 55 7.35 -14.46 1.61
C GLU A 55 8.26 -14.33 0.38
N ALA A 56 8.15 -15.24 -0.59
CA ALA A 56 8.88 -15.15 -1.84
C ALA A 56 8.45 -13.91 -2.66
N LEU A 57 7.15 -13.65 -2.75
CA LEU A 57 6.59 -12.49 -3.45
C LEU A 57 7.00 -11.17 -2.79
N ARG A 58 7.02 -11.12 -1.46
CA ARG A 58 7.53 -9.96 -0.71
C ARG A 58 8.98 -9.66 -1.10
N ASN A 59 9.85 -10.66 -1.13
CA ASN A 59 11.25 -10.45 -1.49
C ASN A 59 11.37 -9.91 -2.93
N ASP A 60 10.63 -10.49 -3.87
CA ASP A 60 10.59 -10.03 -5.26
C ASP A 60 10.14 -8.57 -5.39
N ILE A 61 9.06 -8.19 -4.70
CA ILE A 61 8.58 -6.81 -4.63
C ILE A 61 9.65 -5.90 -4.04
N GLN A 62 10.29 -6.29 -2.94
CA GLN A 62 11.27 -5.46 -2.25
C GLN A 62 12.55 -5.25 -3.08
N GLU A 63 12.96 -6.23 -3.87
CA GLU A 63 14.10 -6.15 -4.78
C GLU A 63 13.79 -5.31 -6.03
N ALA A 64 12.57 -5.42 -6.57
CA ALA A 64 12.17 -4.73 -7.79
C ALA A 64 11.66 -3.30 -7.56
N ALA A 65 11.08 -3.00 -6.40
CA ALA A 65 10.49 -1.71 -6.11
C ALA A 65 11.52 -0.57 -6.13
N LEU A 66 11.13 0.57 -6.71
CA LEU A 66 11.95 1.79 -6.69
C LEU A 66 12.07 2.36 -5.27
N ALA A 67 10.99 2.25 -4.49
CA ALA A 67 10.97 2.51 -3.06
C ALA A 67 9.78 1.81 -2.42
N TRP A 68 9.94 1.43 -1.16
CA TRP A 68 8.85 0.91 -0.34
C TRP A 68 9.08 1.25 1.13
N ALA A 69 8.01 1.27 1.90
CA ALA A 69 8.06 1.47 3.34
C ALA A 69 6.84 0.83 4.02
N ILE A 70 7.00 0.52 5.30
CA ILE A 70 5.94 -0.02 6.16
C ILE A 70 5.87 0.84 7.41
N ALA A 71 4.65 1.11 7.86
CA ALA A 71 4.43 1.79 9.12
C ALA A 71 3.25 1.20 9.87
N GLU A 72 3.26 1.38 11.18
CA GLU A 72 2.21 0.92 12.06
C GLU A 72 1.67 2.02 12.97
N VAL A 73 0.44 1.84 13.40
CA VAL A 73 -0.22 2.65 14.43
C VAL A 73 -0.72 1.68 15.49
N SER A 74 -0.25 1.85 16.73
CA SER A 74 -0.53 0.93 17.83
C SER A 74 -1.99 0.96 18.24
N ASN A 75 -2.44 -0.07 18.95
CA ASN A 75 -3.78 -0.11 19.55
C ASN A 75 -4.04 1.09 20.48
N GLU A 76 -3.04 1.53 21.25
CA GLU A 76 -3.22 2.71 22.13
C GLU A 76 -3.42 4.00 21.34
N GLU A 77 -2.81 4.13 20.15
CA GLU A 77 -3.06 5.25 19.26
C GLU A 77 -4.42 5.11 18.57
N ILE A 78 -4.80 3.91 18.12
CA ILE A 78 -6.12 3.60 17.55
C ILE A 78 -7.24 4.03 18.49
N ASP A 79 -7.14 3.70 19.78
CA ASP A 79 -8.15 4.05 20.79
C ASP A 79 -8.35 5.57 20.93
N LYS A 80 -7.31 6.36 20.66
CA LYS A 80 -7.36 7.84 20.74
C LYS A 80 -7.98 8.49 19.51
N ILE A 81 -7.72 7.95 18.31
CA ILE A 81 -8.08 8.62 17.04
C ILE A 81 -9.12 7.88 16.22
N ASN A 82 -9.55 6.69 16.64
CA ASN A 82 -10.36 5.71 15.93
C ASN A 82 -9.64 4.97 14.79
N ILE A 83 -10.18 3.79 14.45
CA ILE A 83 -9.57 2.87 13.50
C ILE A 83 -9.47 3.42 12.07
N LEU A 84 -10.44 4.23 11.63
CA LEU A 84 -10.41 4.83 10.29
C LEU A 84 -9.27 5.84 10.15
N LYS A 85 -9.10 6.71 11.15
CA LYS A 85 -8.00 7.70 11.14
C LYS A 85 -6.65 7.03 11.37
N ALA A 86 -6.60 5.97 12.18
CA ALA A 86 -5.39 5.19 12.38
C ALA A 86 -4.90 4.51 11.09
N SER A 87 -5.80 3.94 10.27
CA SER A 87 -5.44 3.42 8.95
C SER A 87 -4.80 4.50 8.07
N PHE A 88 -5.40 5.70 8.00
CA PHE A 88 -4.83 6.81 7.21
C PHE A 88 -3.49 7.30 7.78
N LEU A 89 -3.36 7.35 9.10
CA LEU A 89 -2.11 7.72 9.76
C LEU A 89 -0.99 6.72 9.46
N ALA A 90 -1.29 5.41 9.47
CA ALA A 90 -0.33 4.38 9.09
C ALA A 90 0.14 4.57 7.64
N MET A 91 -0.80 4.82 6.72
CA MET A 91 -0.47 5.12 5.32
C MET A 91 0.39 6.39 5.17
N HIS A 92 0.07 7.46 5.90
CA HIS A 92 0.87 8.69 5.90
C HIS A 92 2.30 8.44 6.41
N ARG A 93 2.43 7.71 7.53
CA ARG A 93 3.74 7.32 8.08
C ARG A 93 4.54 6.42 7.14
N ALA A 94 3.87 5.58 6.34
CA ALA A 94 4.54 4.78 5.32
C ALA A 94 5.05 5.66 4.18
N VAL A 95 4.23 6.62 3.71
CA VAL A 95 4.66 7.61 2.69
C VAL A 95 5.85 8.45 3.17
N ASP A 96 5.84 8.88 4.44
CA ASP A 96 6.94 9.67 5.04
C ASP A 96 8.29 8.95 5.03
N GLN A 97 8.28 7.61 5.03
CA GLN A 97 9.47 6.77 5.09
C GLN A 97 9.99 6.34 3.71
N LEU A 98 9.29 6.69 2.62
CA LEU A 98 9.75 6.39 1.28
C LEU A 98 11.04 7.14 0.96
N THR A 99 12.02 6.42 0.42
CA THR A 99 13.29 7.00 -0.06
C THR A 99 13.12 7.80 -1.35
N VAL A 100 12.09 7.49 -2.13
CA VAL A 100 11.69 8.21 -3.34
C VAL A 100 10.36 8.90 -3.08
N ARG A 101 10.33 10.23 -3.28
CA ARG A 101 9.09 11.01 -3.13
C ARG A 101 8.15 10.72 -4.31
N PRO A 102 6.94 10.16 -4.07
CA PRO A 102 5.97 9.98 -5.14
C PRO A 102 5.39 11.32 -5.59
N GLU A 103 4.80 11.32 -6.78
CA GLU A 103 4.06 12.44 -7.38
C GLU A 103 2.55 12.24 -7.26
N HIS A 104 2.09 11.00 -7.05
CA HIS A 104 0.68 10.67 -6.83
C HIS A 104 0.52 9.43 -5.94
N LEU A 105 -0.54 9.41 -5.12
CA LEU A 105 -0.87 8.26 -4.27
C LEU A 105 -2.07 7.49 -4.81
N LEU A 106 -1.94 6.18 -4.97
CA LEU A 106 -3.05 5.27 -5.24
C LEU A 106 -3.42 4.56 -3.95
N VAL A 107 -4.62 4.80 -3.43
CA VAL A 107 -5.03 4.33 -2.10
C VAL A 107 -6.12 3.28 -2.24
N ASP A 108 -5.97 2.11 -1.60
CA ASP A 108 -7.08 1.16 -1.54
C ASP A 108 -8.27 1.73 -0.74
N GLY A 109 -9.46 1.55 -1.30
CA GLY A 109 -10.70 1.98 -0.66
C GLY A 109 -11.34 3.21 -1.29
N ASN A 110 -12.23 3.85 -0.54
CA ASN A 110 -13.08 4.95 -1.03
C ASN A 110 -12.87 6.28 -0.29
N ARG A 111 -12.00 6.30 0.71
CA ARG A 111 -11.75 7.45 1.57
C ARG A 111 -10.29 7.49 1.91
N PHE A 112 -9.76 8.70 2.03
CA PHE A 112 -8.40 8.97 2.46
C PHE A 112 -8.36 10.37 3.06
N THR A 113 -7.54 10.58 4.08
CA THR A 113 -7.20 11.94 4.51
C THR A 113 -6.14 12.48 3.57
N PRO A 114 -6.39 13.61 2.86
CA PRO A 114 -5.42 14.16 1.91
C PRO A 114 -4.03 14.31 2.54
N TYR A 115 -3.01 13.84 1.84
CA TYR A 115 -1.63 14.05 2.22
C TYR A 115 -1.17 15.44 1.72
N PRO A 116 -0.47 16.25 2.54
CA PRO A 116 -0.11 17.62 2.15
C PRO A 116 0.67 17.68 0.83
N PHE A 117 0.18 18.51 -0.09
CA PHE A 117 0.84 18.80 -1.38
C PHE A 117 1.05 17.59 -2.29
N LEU A 118 0.35 16.48 -2.05
CA LEU A 118 0.46 15.26 -2.84
C LEU A 118 -0.93 14.80 -3.29
N PRO A 119 -1.23 14.80 -4.60
CA PRO A 119 -2.51 14.30 -5.08
C PRO A 119 -2.67 12.80 -4.80
N HIS A 120 -3.92 12.37 -4.68
CA HIS A 120 -4.24 10.97 -4.44
C HIS A 120 -5.48 10.55 -5.22
N THR A 121 -5.64 9.25 -5.41
CA THR A 121 -6.85 8.65 -5.97
C THR A 121 -7.21 7.41 -5.16
N CYS A 122 -8.41 7.41 -4.60
CA CYS A 122 -8.96 6.26 -3.91
C CYS A 122 -9.53 5.27 -4.94
N ILE A 123 -9.07 4.02 -4.89
CA ILE A 123 -9.52 2.95 -5.78
C ILE A 123 -10.21 1.87 -4.94
N VAL A 124 -11.52 1.71 -5.11
CA VAL A 124 -12.23 0.60 -4.44
C VAL A 124 -11.77 -0.74 -5.01
N LYS A 125 -11.27 -1.63 -4.15
CA LYS A 125 -10.63 -2.91 -4.53
C LYS A 125 -9.42 -2.66 -5.45
N GLY A 126 -8.57 -1.73 -5.03
CA GLY A 126 -7.37 -1.30 -5.73
C GLY A 126 -6.34 -2.41 -5.84
N ASP A 127 -6.24 -3.26 -4.83
CA ASP A 127 -5.44 -4.49 -4.81
C ASP A 127 -5.74 -5.43 -5.99
N ALA A 128 -6.99 -5.46 -6.46
CA ALA A 128 -7.41 -6.26 -7.62
C ALA A 128 -7.30 -5.51 -8.95
N LYS A 129 -6.82 -4.25 -8.95
CA LYS A 129 -6.82 -3.36 -10.12
C LYS A 129 -5.46 -2.79 -10.47
N PHE A 130 -4.60 -2.49 -9.50
CA PHE A 130 -3.31 -1.83 -9.70
C PHE A 130 -2.19 -2.61 -9.03
N MET A 131 -1.05 -2.74 -9.72
CA MET A 131 0.10 -3.51 -9.21
C MET A 131 0.69 -2.93 -7.94
N SER A 132 0.82 -1.60 -7.85
CA SER A 132 1.40 -0.95 -6.67
C SER A 132 0.54 -1.14 -5.42
N ILE A 133 -0.79 -1.07 -5.53
CA ILE A 133 -1.70 -1.36 -4.41
C ILE A 133 -1.63 -2.86 -4.05
N ALA A 134 -1.66 -3.74 -5.06
CA ALA A 134 -1.54 -5.18 -4.83
C ALA A 134 -0.23 -5.54 -4.10
N ALA A 135 0.87 -4.87 -4.46
CA ALA A 135 2.17 -5.05 -3.81
C ALA A 135 2.19 -4.51 -2.38
N ALA A 136 1.50 -3.41 -2.08
CA ALA A 136 1.34 -2.92 -0.72
C ALA A 136 0.49 -3.85 0.17
N SER A 137 -0.42 -4.63 -0.44
CA SER A 137 -1.28 -5.60 0.25
C SER A 137 -0.56 -6.89 0.69
N VAL A 138 0.60 -7.20 0.08
CA VAL A 138 1.38 -8.43 0.31
C VAL A 138 2.24 -8.34 1.56
#